data_AF-A0A069CRZ9-F1
#
_entry.id   AF-A0A069CRZ9-F1
#
_cell.length_a   1.000
_cell.length_b   1.000
_cell.length_c   1.000
_cell.angle_alpha   90.00
_cell.angle_beta   90.00
_cell.angle_gamma   90.00
#
_symmetry.space_group_name_H-M   'P 1'
#
loop_
_entity.id
_entity.type
_entity.pdbx_description
1 polymer ?
#
loop_
_entity_poly.entity_id
_entity_poly.type
_entity_poly.pdbx_seq_one_letter_code
_entity_poly.pdbx_strand_id
1 'polypeptide(L)'
;MENYLPVRDSVGYINLKQAMNNVFLINLDEIAIRESNYENFSFELPGFGKNVRIGITATAKNQQFNAGSGGILSIMVENPSYPQDSIMPITPFYNLVEEDLREKVEYAFGKNSKELETALEIFKELYLQ
;
A
#
# COMPACT_ATOMS: atom_id res chain seq x y z
N MET A 1 -14.06 -15.71 18.35
CA MET A 1 -13.23 -15.51 17.15
C MET A 1 -13.82 -14.31 16.44
N GLU A 2 -13.03 -13.26 16.21
CA GLU A 2 -13.44 -12.18 15.32
C GLU A 2 -13.52 -12.76 13.90
N ASN A 3 -14.70 -12.67 13.27
CA ASN A 3 -14.89 -13.11 11.89
C ASN A 3 -14.39 -12.01 10.96
N TYR A 4 -13.11 -12.05 10.59
CA TYR A 4 -12.56 -11.20 9.55
C TYR A 4 -13.16 -11.57 8.19
N LEU A 5 -13.39 -10.58 7.34
CA LEU A 5 -13.81 -10.83 5.97
C LEU A 5 -12.63 -11.45 5.19
N PRO A 6 -12.91 -12.29 4.17
CA PRO A 6 -11.90 -12.61 3.17
C PRO A 6 -11.29 -11.31 2.62
N VAL A 7 -9.97 -11.31 2.34
CA VAL A 7 -9.25 -10.10 1.90
C VAL A 7 -9.96 -9.40 0.75
N ARG A 8 -10.44 -10.14 -0.25
CA ARG A 8 -11.11 -9.58 -1.43
C ARG A 8 -12.46 -8.91 -1.14
N ASP A 9 -13.08 -9.28 -0.02
CA ASP A 9 -14.33 -8.69 0.46
C ASP A 9 -14.07 -7.53 1.44
N SER A 10 -12.81 -7.29 1.83
CA SER A 10 -12.45 -6.19 2.73
C SER A 10 -12.58 -4.83 2.05
N VAL A 11 -12.93 -3.81 2.83
CA VAL A 11 -13.03 -2.42 2.37
C VAL A 11 -11.70 -1.94 1.77
N GLY A 12 -10.58 -2.31 2.40
CA GLY A 12 -9.25 -1.91 1.95
C GLY A 12 -8.90 -2.47 0.57
N TYR A 13 -9.25 -3.73 0.31
CA TYR A 13 -9.04 -4.34 -1.01
C TYR A 13 -9.91 -3.71 -2.09
N ILE A 14 -11.20 -3.53 -1.82
CA ILE A 14 -12.15 -2.95 -2.78
C ILE A 14 -11.70 -1.55 -3.20
N ASN A 15 -11.33 -0.70 -2.23
CA ASN A 15 -10.88 0.65 -2.51
C ASN A 15 -9.50 0.70 -3.17
N LEU A 16 -8.54 -0.14 -2.72
CA LEU A 16 -7.24 -0.20 -3.36
C LEU A 16 -7.34 -0.68 -4.80
N LYS A 17 -8.21 -1.67 -5.08
CA LYS A 17 -8.48 -2.11 -6.46
C LYS A 17 -8.95 -0.96 -7.34
N GLN A 18 -9.90 -0.15 -6.86
CA GLN A 18 -10.39 1.02 -7.60
C GLN A 18 -9.28 2.05 -7.82
N ALA A 19 -8.52 2.39 -6.79
CA ALA A 19 -7.43 3.35 -6.89
C ALA A 19 -6.32 2.89 -7.84
N MET A 20 -5.95 1.61 -7.80
CA MET A 20 -4.99 1.00 -8.73
C MET A 20 -5.47 1.11 -10.19
N ASN A 21 -6.76 0.86 -10.43
CA ASN A 21 -7.33 1.02 -11.77
C ASN A 21 -7.31 2.49 -12.20
N ASN A 22 -7.68 3.42 -11.32
CA ASN A 22 -7.76 4.84 -11.68
C ASN A 22 -6.38 5.46 -11.96
N VAL A 23 -5.37 5.12 -11.14
CA VAL A 23 -4.03 5.74 -11.23
C VAL A 23 -3.12 5.03 -12.23
N PHE A 24 -3.19 3.70 -12.30
CA PHE A 24 -2.27 2.88 -13.10
C PHE A 24 -2.94 2.14 -14.26
N LEU A 25 -4.27 2.15 -14.38
CA LEU A 25 -5.02 1.29 -15.31
C LEU A 25 -4.74 -0.20 -15.07
N ILE A 26 -4.55 -0.57 -13.80
CA ILE A 26 -4.25 -1.94 -13.37
C ILE A 26 -5.45 -2.53 -12.63
N ASN A 27 -5.92 -3.69 -13.08
CA ASN A 27 -6.92 -4.48 -12.37
C ASN A 27 -6.24 -5.36 -11.30
N LEU A 28 -6.47 -5.05 -10.02
CA LEU A 28 -5.89 -5.80 -8.92
C LEU A 28 -6.36 -7.27 -8.88
N ASP A 29 -7.55 -7.59 -9.41
CA ASP A 29 -8.07 -8.96 -9.44
C ASP A 29 -7.27 -9.88 -10.38
N GLU A 30 -6.48 -9.31 -11.30
CA GLU A 30 -5.61 -10.04 -12.23
C GLU A 30 -4.20 -10.26 -11.67
N ILE A 31 -3.90 -9.73 -10.49
CA ILE A 31 -2.59 -9.83 -9.84
C ILE A 31 -2.63 -10.87 -8.72
N ALA A 32 -1.59 -11.68 -8.65
CA ALA A 32 -1.37 -12.57 -7.51
C ALA A 32 -1.07 -11.76 -6.24
N ILE A 33 -1.96 -11.87 -5.25
CA ILE A 33 -1.78 -11.24 -3.93
C ILE A 33 -1.25 -12.25 -2.91
N ARG A 34 -0.50 -11.75 -1.93
CA ARG A 34 -0.07 -12.48 -0.74
C ARG A 34 -0.90 -12.00 0.45
N GLU A 35 -1.75 -12.87 0.96
CA GLU A 35 -2.58 -12.62 2.14
C GLU A 35 -1.79 -12.94 3.42
N SER A 36 -2.09 -12.25 4.51
CA SER A 36 -1.55 -12.55 5.83
C SER A 36 -2.65 -12.44 6.89
N ASN A 37 -2.30 -12.43 8.18
CA ASN A 37 -3.30 -12.37 9.25
C ASN A 37 -4.21 -11.13 9.09
N TYR A 38 -5.47 -11.26 9.52
CA TYR A 38 -6.50 -10.23 9.42
C TYR A 38 -6.87 -9.95 7.94
N GLU A 39 -7.18 -8.71 7.58
CA GLU A 39 -7.50 -8.27 6.21
C GLU A 39 -6.24 -7.78 5.45
N ASN A 40 -5.06 -8.24 5.85
CA ASN A 40 -3.77 -7.76 5.33
C ASN A 40 -3.40 -8.47 4.04
N PHE A 41 -2.95 -7.69 3.05
CA PHE A 41 -2.43 -8.25 1.81
C PHE A 41 -1.38 -7.36 1.17
N SER A 42 -0.58 -7.96 0.29
CA SER A 42 0.36 -7.23 -0.55
C SER A 42 0.55 -7.90 -1.91
N PHE A 43 1.05 -7.15 -2.88
CA PHE A 43 1.36 -7.62 -4.22
C PHE A 43 2.55 -6.85 -4.79
N GLU A 44 3.20 -7.44 -5.79
CA GLU A 44 4.26 -6.77 -6.55
C GLU A 44 3.64 -5.96 -7.69
N LEU A 45 4.04 -4.70 -7.86
CA LEU A 45 3.53 -3.83 -8.91
C LEU A 45 4.09 -4.24 -10.28
N PRO A 46 3.26 -4.61 -11.27
CA PRO A 46 3.74 -5.00 -12.59
C PRO A 46 4.07 -3.78 -13.47
N GLY A 47 4.95 -3.99 -14.45
CA GLY A 47 5.06 -3.11 -15.63
C GLY A 47 6.00 -1.90 -15.54
N PHE A 48 6.63 -1.63 -14.40
CA PHE A 48 7.49 -0.44 -14.22
C PHE A 48 8.99 -0.73 -14.10
N GLY A 49 9.42 -1.99 -14.23
CA GLY A 49 10.85 -2.37 -14.16
C GLY A 49 11.51 -2.12 -12.79
N LYS A 50 10.72 -1.79 -11.76
CA LYS A 50 11.17 -1.54 -10.38
C LYS A 50 10.56 -2.58 -9.44
N ASN A 51 11.31 -3.00 -8.43
CA ASN A 51 10.80 -3.90 -7.39
C ASN A 51 10.00 -3.10 -6.37
N VAL A 52 8.68 -3.09 -6.54
CA VAL A 52 7.75 -2.33 -5.69
C VAL A 52 6.69 -3.28 -5.15
N ARG A 53 6.55 -3.31 -3.82
CA ARG A 53 5.47 -4.02 -3.14
C ARG A 53 4.46 -3.03 -2.59
N ILE A 54 3.20 -3.21 -2.96
CA ILE A 54 2.07 -2.40 -2.49
C ILE A 54 1.11 -3.30 -1.71
N GLY A 55 0.43 -2.77 -0.71
CA GLY A 55 -0.57 -3.53 0.03
C GLY A 55 -1.34 -2.73 1.06
N ILE A 56 -2.23 -3.42 1.77
CA ILE A 56 -2.91 -2.90 2.96
C ILE A 56 -2.40 -3.65 4.17
N THR A 57 -2.05 -2.90 5.22
CA THR A 57 -1.62 -3.42 6.51
C THR A 57 -2.56 -2.98 7.63
N ALA A 58 -2.83 -3.87 8.57
CA ALA A 58 -3.64 -3.62 9.75
C ALA A 58 -2.89 -2.69 10.71
N THR A 59 -3.61 -1.78 11.36
CA THR A 59 -3.06 -0.96 12.42
C THR A 59 -2.88 -1.81 13.67
N ALA A 60 -1.68 -2.35 13.88
CA ALA A 60 -1.38 -3.37 14.89
C ALA A 60 -1.71 -2.99 16.36
N LYS A 61 -2.07 -1.74 16.67
CA LYS A 61 -2.20 -1.28 18.06
C LYS A 61 -3.57 -1.42 18.71
N ASN A 62 -4.67 -1.63 17.99
CA ASN A 62 -5.99 -1.87 18.60
C ASN A 62 -6.88 -2.70 17.66
N GLN A 63 -7.26 -3.91 18.06
CA GLN A 63 -8.17 -4.82 17.32
C GLN A 63 -9.49 -4.15 16.87
N GLN A 64 -9.91 -3.07 17.56
CA GLN A 64 -11.08 -2.25 17.20
C GLN A 64 -11.00 -1.58 15.81
N PHE A 65 -9.82 -1.52 15.19
CA PHE A 65 -9.63 -0.96 13.85
C PHE A 65 -9.29 -2.03 12.80
N ASN A 66 -9.51 -3.33 13.02
CA ASN A 66 -9.04 -4.33 12.05
C ASN A 66 -10.13 -4.96 11.17
N ALA A 67 -11.38 -5.00 11.63
CA ALA A 67 -12.51 -5.46 10.81
C ALA A 67 -13.24 -4.24 10.23
N GLY A 68 -13.23 -4.09 8.89
CA GLY A 68 -14.00 -3.04 8.20
C GLY A 68 -13.42 -1.62 8.21
N SER A 69 -12.22 -1.41 8.75
CA SER A 69 -11.54 -0.10 8.78
C SER A 69 -10.75 0.21 7.50
N GLY A 70 -10.51 -0.80 6.66
CA GLY A 70 -9.71 -0.71 5.44
C GLY A 70 -8.19 -0.61 5.63
N GLY A 71 -7.66 -0.64 6.85
CA GLY A 71 -6.21 -0.62 7.10
C GLY A 71 -5.46 0.63 6.58
N ILE A 72 -4.13 0.54 6.48
CA ILE A 72 -3.26 1.60 5.96
C ILE A 72 -2.51 1.08 4.73
N LEU A 73 -2.40 1.93 3.70
CA LEU A 73 -1.61 1.68 2.51
C LEU A 73 -0.13 1.53 2.86
N SER A 74 0.49 0.47 2.36
CA SER A 74 1.93 0.26 2.44
C SER A 74 2.50 0.22 1.03
N ILE A 75 3.54 1.03 0.80
CA ILE A 75 4.34 1.03 -0.43
C ILE A 75 5.80 0.84 -0.03
N MET A 76 6.38 -0.30 -0.41
CA MET A 76 7.76 -0.65 -0.15
C MET A 76 8.54 -0.61 -1.45
N VAL A 77 9.66 0.09 -1.43
CA VAL A 77 10.50 0.36 -2.60
C VAL A 77 11.96 -0.01 -2.31
N GLU A 78 12.78 -0.08 -3.36
CA GLU A 78 14.23 -0.24 -3.21
C GLU A 78 14.83 0.93 -2.43
N ASN A 79 15.72 0.61 -1.50
CA ASN A 79 16.39 1.61 -0.70
C ASN A 79 17.62 2.16 -1.45
N PRO A 80 17.61 3.43 -1.89
CA PRO A 80 18.73 4.01 -2.64
C PRO A 80 20.03 4.11 -1.80
N SER A 81 19.92 4.10 -0.47
CA SER A 81 21.06 4.09 0.44
C SER A 81 21.67 2.69 0.64
N TYR A 82 21.07 1.63 0.11
CA TYR A 82 21.60 0.28 0.22
C TYR A 82 22.62 -0.04 -0.89
N PRO A 83 23.74 -0.73 -0.60
CA PRO A 83 24.21 -1.17 0.72
C PRO A 83 25.13 -0.13 1.41
N GLN A 84 25.36 1.04 0.81
CA GLN A 84 26.42 1.96 1.27
C GLN A 84 26.15 2.56 2.65
N ASP A 85 24.95 3.11 2.85
CA ASP A 85 24.56 3.84 4.06
C ASP A 85 23.38 3.16 4.79
N SER A 86 22.91 2.03 4.28
CA SER A 86 21.85 1.23 4.91
C SER A 86 22.09 -0.27 4.73
N ILE A 87 21.72 -1.04 5.75
CA ILE A 87 21.75 -2.51 5.72
C ILE A 87 20.44 -3.12 5.17
N MET A 88 19.38 -2.32 5.00
CA MET A 88 18.07 -2.79 4.54
C MET A 88 17.92 -2.50 3.05
N PRO A 89 17.68 -3.51 2.19
CA PRO A 89 17.56 -3.31 0.74
C PRO A 89 16.24 -2.66 0.30
N ILE A 90 15.26 -2.59 1.20
CA ILE A 90 13.95 -1.99 0.97
C ILE A 90 13.63 -0.96 2.05
N THR A 91 12.86 0.06 1.70
CA THR A 91 12.37 1.09 2.61
C THR A 91 10.90 1.41 2.29
N PRO A 92 10.10 1.85 3.27
CA PRO A 92 8.83 2.49 2.98
C PRO A 92 9.04 3.72 2.09
N PHE A 93 8.18 3.88 1.09
CA PHE A 93 8.27 5.00 0.14
C PHE A 93 8.18 6.36 0.81
N TYR A 94 7.35 6.52 1.86
CA TYR A 94 7.19 7.80 2.57
C TYR A 94 8.49 8.33 3.22
N ASN A 95 9.51 7.48 3.43
CA ASN A 95 10.84 7.91 3.88
C ASN A 95 11.61 8.69 2.80
N LEU A 96 11.24 8.51 1.53
CA LEU A 96 11.87 9.16 0.37
C LEU A 96 11.11 10.42 -0.07
N VAL A 97 10.06 10.79 0.65
CA VAL A 97 9.17 11.90 0.32
C VAL A 97 9.44 13.08 1.25
N GLU A 98 9.34 14.29 0.70
CA GLU A 98 9.40 15.56 1.43
C GLU A 98 8.35 15.62 2.57
N GLU A 99 8.65 16.39 3.60
CA GLU A 99 7.88 16.41 4.85
C GLU A 99 6.40 16.79 4.64
N ASP A 100 6.09 17.70 3.72
CA ASP A 100 4.75 18.20 3.42
C ASP A 100 3.86 17.17 2.68
N LEU A 101 4.47 16.18 2.04
CA LEU A 101 3.79 15.10 1.32
C LEU A 101 3.81 13.77 2.08
N ARG A 102 4.72 13.61 3.04
CA ARG A 102 4.92 12.37 3.79
C ARG A 102 3.64 11.85 4.44
N GLU A 103 2.91 12.70 5.18
CA GLU A 103 1.72 12.27 5.91
C GLU A 103 0.61 11.74 4.98
N LYS A 104 0.51 12.31 3.76
CA LYS A 104 -0.47 11.88 2.75
C LYS A 104 -0.18 10.47 2.22
N VAL A 105 1.08 10.02 2.33
CA VAL A 105 1.51 8.69 1.90
C VAL A 105 1.53 7.71 3.08
N GLU A 106 2.09 8.12 4.22
CA GLU A 106 2.26 7.27 5.42
C GLU A 106 0.91 6.89 6.04
N TYR A 107 -0.07 7.81 6.05
CA TYR A 107 -1.36 7.61 6.70
C TYR A 107 -2.53 7.52 5.72
N ALA A 108 -2.28 7.08 4.48
CA ALA A 108 -3.37 6.84 3.52
C ALA A 108 -4.20 5.63 3.97
N PHE A 109 -5.43 5.88 4.46
CA PHE A 109 -6.29 4.83 5.00
C PHE A 109 -7.05 4.12 3.88
N GLY A 110 -7.05 2.79 3.88
CA GLY A 110 -7.71 2.02 2.83
C GLY A 110 -9.24 2.13 2.82
N LYS A 111 -9.88 2.64 3.88
CA LYS A 111 -11.30 3.03 3.84
C LYS A 111 -11.57 4.30 3.04
N ASN A 112 -10.56 5.14 2.80
CA ASN A 112 -10.69 6.39 2.08
C ASN A 112 -10.06 6.26 0.69
N SER A 113 -10.90 5.99 -0.31
CA SER A 113 -10.44 5.84 -1.71
C SER A 113 -9.68 7.07 -2.22
N LYS A 114 -10.06 8.29 -1.81
CA LYS A 114 -9.39 9.50 -2.28
C LYS A 114 -7.98 9.66 -1.69
N GLU A 115 -7.79 9.27 -0.43
CA GLU A 115 -6.45 9.21 0.17
C GLU A 115 -5.57 8.18 -0.55
N LEU A 116 -6.11 6.99 -0.85
CA LEU A 116 -5.39 5.97 -1.61
C LEU A 116 -4.96 6.50 -2.99
N GLU A 117 -5.89 7.08 -3.75
CA GLU A 117 -5.58 7.67 -5.04
C GLU A 117 -4.50 8.75 -4.93
N THR A 118 -4.63 9.66 -3.97
CA THR A 118 -3.67 10.76 -3.76
C THR A 118 -2.27 10.21 -3.44
N ALA A 119 -2.17 9.22 -2.56
CA ALA A 119 -0.89 8.59 -2.22
C ALA A 119 -0.27 7.85 -3.41
N LEU A 120 -1.09 7.16 -4.21
CA LEU A 120 -0.63 6.45 -5.41
C LEU A 120 -0.23 7.42 -6.54
N GLU A 121 -0.90 8.56 -6.68
CA GLU A 121 -0.52 9.62 -7.61
C GLU A 121 0.85 10.20 -7.24
N ILE A 122 1.05 10.58 -5.96
CA ILE A 122 2.35 11.04 -5.44
C ILE A 122 3.43 9.97 -5.71
N PHE A 123 3.14 8.71 -5.41
CA PHE A 123 4.07 7.61 -5.65
C PHE A 123 4.43 7.46 -7.13
N LYS A 124 3.44 7.51 -8.03
CA LYS A 124 3.65 7.43 -9.47
C LYS A 124 4.54 8.57 -9.97
N GLU A 125 4.23 9.81 -9.57
CA GLU A 125 4.94 10.99 -10.03
C GLU A 125 6.37 11.07 -9.53
N LEU A 126 6.63 10.66 -8.29
CA LEU A 126 7.95 10.82 -7.67
C LEU A 126 8.86 9.60 -7.83
N TYR A 127 8.31 8.39 -7.95
CA TYR A 127 9.10 7.16 -7.92
C TYR A 127 9.02 6.33 -9.21
N LEU A 128 7.96 6.42 -10.02
CA LEU A 128 7.79 5.54 -11.19
C LEU A 128 8.13 6.18 -12.53
N GLN A 129 8.69 7.39 -12.55
CA GLN A 129 9.30 7.98 -13.77
C GLN A 129 10.52 7.20 -14.24
#